data_AF-A0A2P7BQ85-F1
#
_entry.id   AF-A0A2P7BQ85-F1
#
_cell.length_a   1.000
_cell.length_b   1.000
_cell.length_c   1.000
_cell.angle_alpha   90.00
_cell.angle_beta   90.00
_cell.angle_gamma   90.00
#
_symmetry.space_group_name_H-M   'P 1'
#
loop_
_entity.id
_entity.type
_entity.pdbx_description
1 polymer ?
#
loop_
_entity_poly.entity_id
_entity_poly.type
_entity_poly.pdbx_seq_one_letter_code
_entity_poly.pdbx_strand_id
1 'polypeptide(L)'
;MKVDERTRFPHPVLSEDTGDYLSGEFRLEVTDVTENVSDQVILDYTASLTEEGLLGRVADGSAAVGIFVTCLDTYFNRVVPLGLSGGRFSFDPGVLVGRVEIRPLIWARTPIPALTIENCHPEFGEGAISLDTGAVLAFGDLQVLNIGREKLAQMDTIFSIVRDDRLPPDRLSVNLDAERIQVLVAANVHQDLNVLREKAFGPPIVLNGVFLPAVMQVLDTLRWGTSEYEGRRWHRVFTAKCDHLGIDTTNPDLWTDAQRLLLDPFSAVRKERMFFEG
;
A
#
# COMPACT_ATOMS: atom_id res chain seq x y z
N MET A 1 7.72 -12.30 17.05
CA MET A 1 9.07 -11.70 17.03
C MET A 1 9.24 -11.02 15.68
N LYS A 2 9.55 -9.72 15.65
CA LYS A 2 9.77 -9.01 14.38
C LYS A 2 11.21 -9.28 13.95
N VAL A 3 11.40 -9.97 12.81
CA VAL A 3 12.73 -10.16 12.23
C VAL A 3 13.06 -8.91 11.43
N ASP A 4 14.22 -8.33 11.68
CA ASP A 4 14.77 -7.17 10.99
C ASP A 4 16.27 -7.35 10.69
N GLU A 5 16.86 -6.37 10.03
CA GLU A 5 18.27 -6.35 9.59
C GLU A 5 19.26 -6.43 10.76
N ARG A 6 18.81 -6.12 11.99
CA ARG A 6 19.63 -6.17 13.20
C ARG A 6 19.48 -7.48 13.95
N THR A 7 18.56 -8.33 13.52
CA THR A 7 18.31 -9.62 14.14
C THR A 7 19.51 -10.53 13.89
N ARG A 8 20.17 -10.95 14.96
CA ARG A 8 21.29 -11.89 14.89
C ARG A 8 20.77 -13.30 15.14
N PHE A 9 21.22 -14.23 14.30
CA PHE A 9 20.88 -15.63 14.39
C PHE A 9 22.10 -16.43 14.87
N PRO A 10 21.90 -17.53 15.62
CA PRO A 10 22.98 -18.41 16.04
C PRO A 10 23.48 -19.33 14.91
N HIS A 11 23.00 -19.12 13.68
CA HIS A 11 23.25 -19.91 12.49
C HIS A 11 23.18 -18.99 11.25
N PRO A 12 23.75 -19.37 10.11
CA PRO A 12 23.80 -18.50 8.94
C PRO A 12 22.41 -18.31 8.34
N VAL A 13 22.10 -17.07 7.96
CA VAL A 13 20.85 -16.69 7.32
C VAL A 13 21.14 -15.92 6.04
N LEU A 14 20.63 -16.43 4.91
CA LEU A 14 20.79 -15.80 3.61
C LEU A 14 20.01 -14.47 3.55
N SER A 15 20.73 -13.38 3.38
CA SER A 15 20.20 -12.01 3.27
C SER A 15 21.28 -11.11 2.66
N GLU A 16 20.87 -10.00 2.03
CA GLU A 16 21.78 -8.95 1.58
C GLU A 16 22.48 -8.23 2.76
N ASP A 17 21.88 -8.24 3.96
CA ASP A 17 22.33 -7.41 5.09
C ASP A 17 23.26 -8.13 6.08
N THR A 18 23.18 -9.46 6.16
CA THR A 18 23.90 -10.24 7.18
C THR A 18 25.33 -10.53 6.78
N GLY A 19 25.57 -10.78 5.49
CA GLY A 19 26.86 -11.28 4.98
C GLY A 19 27.16 -12.73 5.40
N ASP A 20 26.16 -13.47 5.90
CA ASP A 20 26.36 -14.84 6.41
C ASP A 20 26.68 -15.84 5.29
N TYR A 21 26.30 -15.53 4.05
CA TYR A 21 26.55 -16.33 2.85
C TYR A 21 27.52 -15.60 1.92
N LEU A 22 28.45 -16.35 1.32
CA LEU A 22 29.45 -15.83 0.37
C LEU A 22 28.83 -15.53 -1.00
N SER A 23 27.78 -16.27 -1.37
CA SER A 23 27.05 -16.12 -2.61
C SER A 23 25.61 -16.62 -2.47
N GLY A 24 24.74 -16.19 -3.37
CA GLY A 24 23.32 -16.53 -3.34
C GLY A 24 22.46 -15.31 -3.02
N GLU A 25 21.21 -15.38 -3.43
CA GLU A 25 20.24 -14.30 -3.31
C GLU A 25 18.85 -14.93 -3.11
N PHE A 26 18.08 -14.33 -2.20
CA PHE A 26 16.66 -14.63 -2.03
C PHE A 26 15.88 -13.33 -2.18
N ARG A 27 15.00 -13.29 -3.18
CA ARG A 27 14.13 -12.15 -3.46
C ARG A 27 12.70 -12.65 -3.60
N LEU A 28 11.76 -11.97 -2.96
CA LEU A 28 10.33 -12.15 -3.19
C LEU A 28 9.72 -10.77 -3.23
N GLU A 29 9.17 -10.38 -4.38
CA GLU A 29 8.64 -9.05 -4.62
C GLU A 29 7.13 -9.12 -4.87
N VAL A 30 6.39 -8.26 -4.19
CA VAL A 30 5.00 -7.99 -4.51
C VAL A 30 4.98 -7.13 -5.77
N THR A 31 4.48 -7.69 -6.86
CA THR A 31 4.42 -7.02 -8.16
C THR A 31 3.13 -6.24 -8.36
N ASP A 32 2.04 -6.68 -7.73
CA ASP A 32 0.74 -6.00 -7.79
C ASP A 32 -0.10 -6.26 -6.55
N VAL A 33 -1.00 -5.34 -6.24
CA VAL A 33 -1.92 -5.38 -5.10
C VAL A 33 -3.28 -4.93 -5.57
N THR A 34 -4.29 -5.78 -5.40
CA THR A 34 -5.67 -5.44 -5.76
C THR A 34 -6.61 -5.59 -4.57
N GLU A 35 -7.48 -4.60 -4.40
CA GLU A 35 -8.56 -4.60 -3.40
C GLU A 35 -9.90 -4.80 -4.09
N ASN A 36 -10.68 -5.80 -3.66
CA ASN A 36 -12.02 -6.01 -4.20
C ASN A 36 -13.11 -5.31 -3.35
N VAL A 37 -14.35 -5.34 -3.85
CA VAL A 37 -15.51 -4.68 -3.21
C VAL A 37 -15.82 -5.22 -1.81
N SER A 38 -15.32 -6.41 -1.47
CA SER A 38 -15.46 -7.03 -0.14
C SER A 38 -14.29 -6.75 0.80
N ASP A 39 -13.42 -5.77 0.50
CA ASP A 39 -12.21 -5.48 1.29
C ASP A 39 -11.24 -6.66 1.37
N GLN A 40 -11.29 -7.54 0.37
CA GLN A 40 -10.31 -8.61 0.20
C GLN A 40 -9.08 -8.06 -0.53
N VAL A 41 -7.91 -8.31 0.04
CA VAL A 41 -6.62 -7.95 -0.56
C VAL A 41 -6.06 -9.15 -1.29
N ILE A 42 -5.66 -8.93 -2.54
CA ILE A 42 -5.03 -9.93 -3.40
C ILE A 42 -3.65 -9.42 -3.77
N LEU A 43 -2.62 -10.19 -3.47
CA LEU A 43 -1.22 -9.92 -3.82
C LEU A 43 -0.80 -10.79 -5.00
N ASP A 44 -0.24 -10.18 -6.03
CA ASP A 44 0.55 -10.87 -7.03
C ASP A 44 2.04 -10.69 -6.69
N TYR A 45 2.81 -11.77 -6.80
CA TYR A 45 4.22 -11.77 -6.42
C TYR A 45 5.09 -12.65 -7.31
N THR A 46 6.37 -12.31 -7.36
CA THR A 46 7.44 -13.12 -7.94
C THR A 46 8.40 -13.53 -6.84
N ALA A 47 9.11 -14.64 -7.04
CA ALA A 47 10.13 -15.10 -6.11
C ALA A 47 11.32 -15.70 -6.86
N SER A 48 12.52 -15.52 -6.34
CA SER A 48 13.75 -16.13 -6.81
C SER A 48 14.63 -16.52 -5.64
N LEU A 49 15.28 -17.68 -5.76
CA LEU A 49 16.28 -18.18 -4.84
C LEU A 49 17.40 -18.79 -5.67
N THR A 50 18.64 -18.36 -5.46
CA THR A 50 19.79 -18.83 -6.23
C THR A 50 20.73 -19.74 -5.45
N GLU A 51 20.59 -19.80 -4.11
CA GLU A 51 21.38 -20.69 -3.27
C GLU A 51 20.85 -22.13 -3.37
N GLU A 52 21.67 -23.03 -3.90
CA GLU A 52 21.26 -24.41 -4.25
C GLU A 52 20.90 -25.26 -3.03
N GLY A 53 21.57 -25.07 -1.90
CA GLY A 53 21.28 -25.79 -0.67
C GLY A 53 19.86 -25.53 -0.18
N LEU A 54 19.49 -24.25 -0.08
CA LEU A 54 18.16 -23.79 0.31
C LEU A 54 17.12 -24.15 -0.75
N LEU A 55 17.44 -24.09 -2.04
CA LEU A 55 16.56 -24.60 -3.11
C LEU A 55 16.23 -26.08 -2.88
N GLY A 56 17.22 -26.91 -2.55
CA GLY A 56 17.03 -28.31 -2.21
C GLY A 56 16.09 -28.50 -1.01
N ARG A 57 16.25 -27.69 0.05
CA ARG A 57 15.39 -27.73 1.24
C ARG A 57 13.95 -27.29 0.97
N VAL A 58 13.76 -26.34 0.06
CA VAL A 58 12.39 -25.96 -0.36
C VAL A 58 11.78 -27.06 -1.22
N ALA A 59 12.55 -27.66 -2.12
CA ALA A 59 12.09 -28.72 -3.02
C ALA A 59 11.72 -30.02 -2.30
N ASP A 60 12.47 -30.40 -1.26
CA ASP A 60 12.19 -31.58 -0.43
C ASP A 60 11.11 -31.33 0.65
N GLY A 61 10.66 -30.09 0.80
CA GLY A 61 9.62 -29.67 1.75
C GLY A 61 10.09 -29.48 3.20
N SER A 62 11.39 -29.66 3.48
CA SER A 62 11.97 -29.39 4.81
C SER A 62 12.04 -27.89 5.14
N ALA A 63 11.99 -27.03 4.13
CA ALA A 63 11.85 -25.58 4.27
C ALA A 63 10.61 -25.05 3.52
N ALA A 64 10.09 -23.91 3.98
CA ALA A 64 9.02 -23.16 3.33
C ALA A 64 9.51 -21.79 2.87
N VAL A 65 8.89 -21.28 1.82
CA VAL A 65 9.00 -19.87 1.42
C VAL A 65 7.70 -19.16 1.76
N GLY A 66 7.79 -17.88 2.06
CA GLY A 66 6.61 -17.08 2.35
C GLY A 66 6.93 -15.65 2.69
N ILE A 67 5.95 -14.99 3.27
CA ILE A 67 6.05 -13.63 3.77
C ILE A 67 5.57 -13.56 5.21
N PHE A 68 6.27 -12.77 6.02
CA PHE A 68 5.82 -12.37 7.34
C PHE A 68 5.12 -11.02 7.21
N VAL A 69 3.82 -11.00 7.47
CA VAL A 69 2.97 -9.84 7.25
C VAL A 69 2.61 -9.24 8.60
N THR A 70 2.91 -7.94 8.76
CA THR A 70 2.55 -7.15 9.93
C THR A 70 1.69 -5.97 9.51
N CYS A 71 0.48 -5.90 10.02
CA CYS A 71 -0.44 -4.78 9.92
C CYS A 71 -0.87 -4.39 11.33
N LEU A 72 -0.37 -3.25 11.82
CA LEU A 72 -0.64 -2.82 13.19
C LEU A 72 -2.07 -2.33 13.36
N ASP A 73 -2.67 -1.78 12.31
CA ASP A 73 -4.02 -1.21 12.35
C ASP A 73 -5.10 -2.29 12.53
N THR A 74 -4.87 -3.50 12.03
CA THR A 74 -5.78 -4.66 12.17
C THR A 74 -5.26 -5.74 13.13
N TYR A 75 -4.10 -5.52 13.74
CA TYR A 75 -3.36 -6.51 14.53
C TYR A 75 -3.00 -7.80 13.78
N PHE A 76 -3.06 -7.80 12.44
CA PHE A 76 -2.63 -8.95 11.66
C PHE A 76 -1.11 -9.10 11.72
N ASN A 77 -0.64 -10.23 12.25
CA ASN A 77 0.78 -10.47 12.46
C ASN A 77 1.09 -11.97 12.32
N ARG A 78 1.28 -12.44 11.08
CA ARG A 78 1.39 -13.88 10.77
C ARG A 78 2.30 -14.15 9.58
N VAL A 79 2.86 -15.36 9.55
CA VAL A 79 3.54 -15.92 8.37
C VAL A 79 2.49 -16.44 7.40
N VAL A 80 2.63 -16.08 6.13
CA VAL A 80 1.83 -16.57 5.00
C VAL A 80 2.74 -17.41 4.10
N PRO A 81 2.53 -18.73 4.02
CA PRO A 81 3.29 -19.59 3.11
C PRO A 81 2.95 -19.29 1.64
N LEU A 82 4.00 -19.21 0.82
CA LEU A 82 3.95 -18.96 -0.62
C LEU A 82 4.81 -19.97 -1.38
N GLY A 83 4.80 -19.92 -2.71
CA GLY A 83 5.61 -20.78 -3.57
C GLY A 83 6.75 -20.02 -4.25
N LEU A 84 7.87 -20.70 -4.54
CA LEU A 84 8.97 -20.11 -5.30
C LEU A 84 8.63 -19.82 -6.77
N SER A 85 7.56 -20.40 -7.31
CA SER A 85 7.11 -20.14 -8.69
C SER A 85 6.52 -18.75 -8.90
N GLY A 86 6.38 -17.94 -7.84
CA GLY A 86 5.50 -16.79 -7.84
C GLY A 86 4.03 -17.19 -7.89
N GLY A 87 3.14 -16.20 -7.87
CA GLY A 87 1.73 -16.41 -8.04
C GLY A 87 0.87 -15.35 -7.37
N ARG A 88 -0.34 -15.77 -6.98
CA ARG A 88 -1.36 -14.92 -6.37
C ARG A 88 -1.76 -15.46 -5.01
N PHE A 89 -1.88 -14.57 -4.02
CA PHE A 89 -2.39 -14.91 -2.69
C PHE A 89 -3.51 -13.95 -2.29
N SER A 90 -4.57 -14.47 -1.68
CA SER A 90 -5.71 -13.67 -1.23
C SER A 90 -5.82 -13.74 0.29
N PHE A 91 -5.85 -12.58 0.93
CA PHE A 91 -6.11 -12.45 2.36
C PHE A 91 -7.60 -12.54 2.64
N ASP A 92 -7.96 -12.88 3.88
CA ASP A 92 -9.34 -12.76 4.32
C ASP A 92 -9.78 -11.28 4.29
N PRO A 93 -11.05 -11.00 3.96
CA PRO A 93 -11.61 -9.65 3.99
C PRO A 93 -11.30 -8.86 5.27
N GLY A 94 -10.82 -7.63 5.12
CA GLY A 94 -10.64 -6.67 6.22
C GLY A 94 -9.46 -6.97 7.16
N VAL A 95 -8.68 -8.02 6.93
CA VAL A 95 -7.53 -8.34 7.80
C VAL A 95 -6.31 -7.47 7.56
N LEU A 96 -6.27 -6.73 6.46
CA LEU A 96 -5.21 -5.78 6.13
C LEU A 96 -5.84 -4.41 5.83
N VAL A 97 -5.46 -3.39 6.59
CA VAL A 97 -5.89 -2.00 6.40
C VAL A 97 -4.73 -1.07 6.79
N GLY A 98 -4.55 0.02 6.06
CA GLY A 98 -3.52 1.00 6.35
C GLY A 98 -2.12 0.50 6.00
N ARG A 99 -1.16 0.71 6.91
CA ARG A 99 0.25 0.39 6.63
C ARG A 99 0.54 -1.08 6.89
N VAL A 100 0.90 -1.82 5.85
CA VAL A 100 1.24 -3.23 5.90
C VAL A 100 2.73 -3.40 5.60
N GLU A 101 3.44 -4.03 6.51
CA GLU A 101 4.83 -4.44 6.32
C GLU A 101 4.87 -5.91 5.91
N ILE A 102 5.57 -6.21 4.82
CA ILE A 102 5.78 -7.55 4.27
C ILE A 102 7.27 -7.82 4.29
N ARG A 103 7.67 -8.90 4.97
CA ARG A 103 9.06 -9.37 4.94
C ARG A 103 9.13 -10.77 4.36
N PRO A 104 9.73 -10.95 3.18
CA PRO A 104 10.06 -12.27 2.65
C PRO A 104 10.90 -13.07 3.62
N LEU A 105 10.61 -14.37 3.75
CA LEU A 105 11.44 -15.27 4.51
C LEU A 105 11.36 -16.72 4.01
N ILE A 106 12.43 -17.45 4.30
CA ILE A 106 12.48 -18.90 4.23
C ILE A 106 12.66 -19.43 5.66
N TRP A 107 11.91 -20.46 6.05
CA TRP A 107 12.04 -21.09 7.36
C TRP A 107 11.96 -22.61 7.29
N ALA A 108 12.55 -23.28 8.27
CA ALA A 108 12.48 -24.73 8.41
C ALA A 108 11.06 -25.18 8.80
N ARG A 109 10.43 -26.05 7.99
CA ARG A 109 9.14 -26.72 8.30
C ARG A 109 9.32 -27.93 9.19
N THR A 110 10.46 -28.59 9.07
CA THR A 110 10.85 -29.75 9.86
C THR A 110 12.26 -29.53 10.39
N PRO A 111 12.71 -30.27 11.40
CA PRO A 111 14.11 -30.21 11.82
C PRO A 111 15.04 -30.54 10.65
N ILE A 112 16.10 -29.74 10.48
CA ILE A 112 17.14 -29.94 9.47
C ILE A 112 18.39 -30.41 10.24
N PRO A 113 18.68 -31.71 10.28
CA PRO A 113 19.77 -32.24 11.11
C PRO A 113 21.16 -31.82 10.61
N ALA A 114 21.29 -31.52 9.32
CA ALA A 114 22.55 -31.12 8.70
C ALA A 114 22.30 -30.10 7.57
N LEU A 115 22.39 -28.81 7.91
CA LEU A 115 22.54 -27.73 6.94
C LEU A 115 24.02 -27.57 6.61
N THR A 116 24.39 -27.76 5.34
CA THR A 116 25.76 -27.53 4.86
C THR A 116 26.07 -26.03 4.89
N ILE A 117 27.23 -25.66 5.42
CA ILE A 117 27.67 -24.27 5.56
C ILE A 117 28.89 -23.92 4.69
N GLU A 118 29.16 -24.71 3.65
CA GLU A 118 30.31 -24.52 2.72
C GLU A 118 30.29 -23.16 2.00
N ASN A 119 29.09 -22.66 1.68
CA ASN A 119 28.89 -21.35 1.06
C ASN A 119 28.64 -20.24 2.10
N CYS A 120 28.82 -20.52 3.39
CA CYS A 120 28.66 -19.55 4.46
C CYS A 120 29.99 -18.90 4.84
N HIS A 121 29.91 -17.77 5.53
CA HIS A 121 31.09 -17.10 6.05
C HIS A 121 31.87 -18.03 7.01
N PRO A 122 33.22 -18.07 6.96
CA PRO A 122 34.02 -18.99 7.78
C PRO A 122 33.83 -18.89 9.30
N GLU A 123 33.22 -17.81 9.78
CA GLU A 123 32.91 -17.61 11.21
C GLU A 123 31.94 -18.66 11.77
N PHE A 124 31.13 -19.26 10.91
CA PHE A 124 30.20 -20.34 11.28
C PHE A 124 30.90 -21.70 11.41
N GLY A 125 32.20 -21.77 11.11
CA GLY A 125 33.02 -22.97 11.21
C GLY A 125 32.94 -23.87 9.97
N GLU A 126 33.30 -25.14 10.16
CA GLU A 126 33.30 -26.15 9.11
C GLU A 126 32.25 -27.24 9.40
N GLY A 127 31.67 -27.82 8.36
CA GLY A 127 30.77 -28.97 8.47
C GLY A 127 29.29 -28.63 8.27
N ALA A 128 28.45 -29.06 9.21
CA ALA A 128 27.00 -28.88 9.11
C ALA A 128 26.38 -28.48 10.46
N ILE A 129 25.32 -27.67 10.41
CA ILE A 129 24.59 -27.19 11.58
C ILE A 129 23.22 -27.85 11.62
N SER A 130 22.77 -28.25 12.81
CA SER A 130 21.40 -28.74 13.02
C SER A 130 20.48 -27.56 13.34
N LEU A 131 19.32 -27.50 12.68
CA LEU A 131 18.31 -26.46 12.87
C LEU A 131 16.97 -27.07 13.27
N ASP A 132 16.32 -26.43 14.24
CA ASP A 132 14.98 -26.80 14.67
C ASP A 132 13.90 -26.26 13.72
N THR A 133 12.69 -26.82 13.87
CA THR A 133 11.51 -26.31 13.15
C THR A 133 11.26 -24.84 13.50
N GLY A 134 11.00 -24.02 12.49
CA GLY A 134 10.79 -22.57 12.62
C GLY A 134 12.08 -21.74 12.53
N ALA A 135 13.26 -22.36 12.44
CA ALA A 135 14.50 -21.63 12.19
C ALA A 135 14.42 -20.86 10.86
N VAL A 136 14.74 -19.56 10.89
CA VAL A 136 14.81 -18.71 9.69
C VAL A 136 16.07 -19.06 8.92
N LEU A 137 15.94 -19.32 7.62
CA LEU A 137 17.05 -19.70 6.74
C LEU A 137 17.44 -18.58 5.79
N ALA A 138 16.48 -17.73 5.43
CA ALA A 138 16.70 -16.56 4.61
C ALA A 138 15.66 -15.48 4.93
N PHE A 139 16.00 -14.22 4.69
CA PHE A 139 15.03 -13.14 4.59
C PHE A 139 15.39 -12.16 3.48
N GLY A 140 14.37 -11.56 2.87
CA GLY A 140 14.53 -10.51 1.86
C GLY A 140 14.09 -9.15 2.38
N ASP A 141 14.13 -8.17 1.48
CA ASP A 141 13.86 -6.78 1.78
C ASP A 141 12.45 -6.51 2.32
N LEU A 142 12.37 -5.52 3.22
CA LEU A 142 11.09 -5.05 3.72
C LEU A 142 10.32 -4.31 2.64
N GLN A 143 9.13 -4.79 2.35
CA GLN A 143 8.17 -4.12 1.50
C GLN A 143 7.08 -3.47 2.36
N VAL A 144 6.75 -2.22 2.05
CA VAL A 144 5.72 -1.47 2.77
C VAL A 144 4.59 -1.14 1.81
N LEU A 145 3.42 -1.72 2.04
CA LEU A 145 2.21 -1.47 1.29
C LEU A 145 1.25 -0.56 2.08
N ASN A 146 0.41 0.17 1.37
CA ASN A 146 -0.65 0.99 1.95
C ASN A 146 -2.01 0.49 1.45
N ILE A 147 -2.64 -0.40 2.22
CA ILE A 147 -3.93 -1.04 1.90
C ILE A 147 -5.09 -0.17 2.40
N GLY A 148 -6.21 -0.14 1.70
CA GLY A 148 -7.39 0.63 2.06
C GLY A 148 -7.22 2.14 1.88
N ARG A 149 -6.02 2.60 1.48
CA ARG A 149 -5.82 3.96 0.97
C ARG A 149 -6.27 4.09 -0.48
N GLU A 150 -6.49 3.01 -1.23
CA GLU A 150 -7.20 3.08 -2.51
C GLU A 150 -8.68 3.47 -2.37
N LYS A 151 -9.26 3.39 -1.16
CA LYS A 151 -10.54 4.06 -0.85
C LYS A 151 -10.43 5.60 -0.82
N LEU A 152 -9.23 6.19 -0.99
CA LEU A 152 -9.00 7.58 -1.42
C LEU A 152 -9.08 7.71 -2.93
N ALA A 153 -8.48 6.77 -3.67
CA ALA A 153 -8.55 6.73 -5.13
C ALA A 153 -10.00 6.61 -5.61
N GLN A 154 -10.90 6.01 -4.82
CA GLN A 154 -12.34 6.03 -5.13
C GLN A 154 -12.94 7.45 -5.12
N MET A 155 -12.47 8.39 -4.27
CA MET A 155 -12.87 9.79 -4.41
C MET A 155 -12.27 10.39 -5.68
N ASP A 156 -10.99 10.17 -5.98
CA ASP A 156 -10.39 10.62 -7.26
C ASP A 156 -11.13 10.06 -8.50
N THR A 157 -11.73 8.87 -8.40
CA THR A 157 -12.53 8.25 -9.48
C THR A 157 -13.92 8.86 -9.66
N ILE A 158 -14.42 9.65 -8.71
CA ILE A 158 -15.66 10.40 -8.87
C ILE A 158 -15.41 11.87 -9.19
N PHE A 159 -14.19 12.38 -9.05
CA PHE A 159 -13.85 13.72 -9.50
C PHE A 159 -13.23 13.72 -10.90
N SER A 160 -13.34 14.81 -11.63
CA SER A 160 -12.58 15.05 -12.87
C SER A 160 -12.30 16.52 -13.03
N ILE A 161 -11.09 16.88 -13.43
CA ILE A 161 -10.74 18.26 -13.78
C ILE A 161 -11.02 18.46 -15.27
N VAL A 162 -11.83 19.46 -15.60
CA VAL A 162 -12.27 19.73 -16.97
C VAL A 162 -11.99 21.17 -17.31
N ARG A 163 -11.31 21.40 -18.44
CA ARG A 163 -11.12 22.75 -18.98
C ARG A 163 -12.45 23.32 -19.47
N ASP A 164 -12.79 24.53 -19.05
CA ASP A 164 -13.93 25.29 -19.57
C ASP A 164 -13.48 26.67 -20.03
N ASP A 165 -13.48 26.90 -21.35
CA ASP A 165 -13.04 28.15 -21.97
C ASP A 165 -14.01 29.32 -21.73
N ARG A 166 -15.20 29.06 -21.15
CA ARG A 166 -16.17 30.09 -20.78
C ARG A 166 -15.87 30.69 -19.41
N LEU A 167 -15.04 30.03 -18.59
CA LEU A 167 -14.66 30.54 -17.28
C LEU A 167 -13.66 31.72 -17.44
N PRO A 168 -13.83 32.81 -16.67
CA PRO A 168 -12.81 33.84 -16.59
C PRO A 168 -11.46 33.27 -16.12
N PRO A 169 -10.32 33.90 -16.48
CA PRO A 169 -9.02 33.48 -15.99
C PRO A 169 -8.98 33.31 -14.47
N ASP A 170 -8.19 32.35 -13.99
CA ASP A 170 -7.98 32.04 -12.57
C ASP A 170 -9.23 31.57 -11.81
N ARG A 171 -10.32 31.22 -12.52
CA ARG A 171 -11.55 30.73 -11.90
C ARG A 171 -11.66 29.21 -11.94
N LEU A 172 -12.31 28.72 -10.90
CA LEU A 172 -12.74 27.34 -10.73
C LEU A 172 -14.24 27.32 -10.43
N SER A 173 -14.92 26.28 -10.88
CA SER A 173 -16.33 26.02 -10.57
C SER A 173 -16.54 24.52 -10.39
N VAL A 174 -17.61 24.13 -9.72
CA VAL A 174 -18.01 22.73 -9.58
C VAL A 174 -19.26 22.48 -10.40
N ASN A 175 -19.25 21.44 -11.23
CA ASN A 175 -20.41 20.93 -11.93
C ASN A 175 -20.77 19.55 -11.38
N LEU A 176 -21.96 19.46 -10.81
CA LEU A 176 -22.54 18.24 -10.23
C LEU A 176 -23.50 17.54 -11.19
N ASP A 177 -23.70 18.13 -12.39
CA ASP A 177 -24.64 17.66 -13.39
C ASP A 177 -24.15 16.48 -14.25
N ALA A 178 -22.94 15.98 -14.01
CA ALA A 178 -22.39 14.81 -14.68
C ALA A 178 -22.43 13.55 -13.80
N GLU A 179 -21.98 12.41 -14.37
CA GLU A 179 -21.76 11.15 -13.63
C GLU A 179 -20.60 11.23 -12.63
N ARG A 180 -19.67 12.16 -12.86
CA ARG A 180 -18.54 12.51 -11.99
C ARG A 180 -18.70 13.98 -11.55
N ILE A 181 -18.23 14.31 -10.36
CA ILE A 181 -18.07 15.70 -9.90
C ILE A 181 -16.99 16.34 -10.78
N GLN A 182 -17.39 17.32 -11.59
CA GLN A 182 -16.46 18.03 -12.47
C GLN A 182 -15.96 19.30 -11.79
N VAL A 183 -14.65 19.40 -11.61
CA VAL A 183 -14.01 20.67 -11.27
C VAL A 183 -13.66 21.37 -12.58
N LEU A 184 -14.50 22.33 -12.95
CA LEU A 184 -14.31 23.17 -14.12
C LEU A 184 -13.23 24.21 -13.83
N VAL A 185 -12.24 24.31 -14.71
CA VAL A 185 -11.10 25.22 -14.55
C VAL A 185 -10.89 26.06 -15.81
N ALA A 186 -10.51 27.32 -15.62
CA ALA A 186 -10.09 28.19 -16.73
C ALA A 186 -8.85 27.63 -17.45
N ALA A 187 -8.64 28.02 -18.71
CA ALA A 187 -7.58 27.48 -19.56
C ALA A 187 -6.17 27.60 -18.95
N ASN A 188 -5.86 28.73 -18.31
CA ASN A 188 -4.56 28.95 -17.66
C ASN A 188 -4.39 28.06 -16.42
N VAL A 189 -5.42 27.95 -15.57
CA VAL A 189 -5.41 27.07 -14.40
C VAL A 189 -5.24 25.61 -14.84
N HIS A 190 -5.93 25.17 -15.90
CA HIS A 190 -5.79 23.82 -16.42
C HIS A 190 -4.34 23.51 -16.84
N GLN A 191 -3.68 24.46 -17.49
CA GLN A 191 -2.27 24.34 -17.87
C GLN A 191 -1.37 24.23 -16.64
N ASP A 192 -1.56 25.10 -15.65
CA ASP A 192 -0.78 25.09 -14.41
C ASP A 192 -0.97 23.80 -13.61
N LEU A 193 -2.18 23.26 -13.57
CA LEU A 193 -2.48 21.99 -12.91
C LEU A 193 -1.80 20.80 -13.59
N ASN A 194 -1.67 20.80 -14.91
CA ASN A 194 -0.91 19.78 -15.62
C ASN A 194 0.58 19.85 -15.27
N VAL A 195 1.15 21.06 -15.23
CA VAL A 195 2.55 21.27 -14.80
C VAL A 195 2.75 20.83 -13.35
N LEU A 196 1.80 21.11 -12.46
CA LEU A 196 1.89 20.67 -11.07
C LEU A 196 1.84 19.14 -10.94
N ARG A 197 0.99 18.46 -11.72
CA ARG A 197 0.88 16.99 -11.70
C ARG A 197 2.19 16.27 -12.04
N GLU A 198 3.05 16.88 -12.84
CA GLU A 198 4.36 16.33 -13.21
C GLU A 198 5.43 16.51 -12.11
N LYS A 199 5.15 17.31 -11.07
CA LYS A 199 6.09 17.59 -9.97
C LYS A 199 5.74 16.75 -8.75
N ALA A 200 6.76 16.22 -8.07
CA ALA A 200 6.59 15.40 -6.86
C ALA A 200 5.77 16.11 -5.76
N PHE A 201 5.96 17.43 -5.58
CA PHE A 201 5.21 18.21 -4.58
C PHE A 201 3.84 18.73 -5.07
N GLY A 202 3.47 18.46 -6.32
CA GLY A 202 2.25 18.98 -6.93
C GLY A 202 0.96 18.34 -6.47
N PRO A 203 0.85 16.99 -6.34
CA PRO A 203 -0.38 16.33 -5.90
C PRO A 203 -0.91 16.87 -4.56
N PRO A 204 -0.08 17.10 -3.52
CA PRO A 204 -0.56 17.73 -2.28
C PRO A 204 -1.10 19.15 -2.46
N ILE A 205 -0.52 19.95 -3.38
CA ILE A 205 -1.01 21.30 -3.69
C ILE A 205 -2.38 21.22 -4.35
N VAL A 206 -2.55 20.34 -5.35
CA VAL A 206 -3.84 20.15 -6.04
C VAL A 206 -4.90 19.63 -5.06
N LEU A 207 -4.54 18.69 -4.19
CA LEU A 207 -5.46 18.15 -3.19
C LEU A 207 -6.01 19.23 -2.25
N ASN A 208 -5.14 20.09 -1.73
CA ASN A 208 -5.55 21.15 -0.78
C ASN A 208 -6.14 22.39 -1.48
N GLY A 209 -5.65 22.74 -2.68
CA GLY A 209 -6.04 23.96 -3.39
C GLY A 209 -7.25 23.80 -4.32
N VAL A 210 -7.56 22.57 -4.76
CA VAL A 210 -8.60 22.30 -5.75
C VAL A 210 -9.66 21.35 -5.20
N PHE A 211 -9.26 20.19 -4.70
CA PHE A 211 -10.22 19.16 -4.29
C PHE A 211 -10.88 19.48 -2.96
N LEU A 212 -10.15 19.99 -1.97
CA LEU A 212 -10.73 20.39 -0.69
C LEU A 212 -11.89 21.39 -0.84
N PRO A 213 -11.73 22.54 -1.53
CA PRO A 213 -12.86 23.46 -1.73
C PRO A 213 -13.99 22.85 -2.58
N ALA A 214 -13.68 21.96 -3.52
CA ALA A 214 -14.71 21.26 -4.30
C ALA A 214 -15.54 20.30 -3.42
N VAL A 215 -14.90 19.57 -2.49
CA VAL A 215 -15.60 18.69 -1.53
C VAL A 215 -16.46 19.51 -0.57
N MET A 216 -15.96 20.65 -0.09
CA MET A 216 -16.74 21.58 0.73
C MET A 216 -18.00 22.04 -0.01
N GLN A 217 -17.89 22.39 -1.29
CA GLN A 217 -19.02 22.77 -2.13
C GLN A 217 -20.03 21.63 -2.31
N VAL A 218 -19.55 20.39 -2.50
CA VAL A 218 -20.44 19.22 -2.63
C VAL A 218 -21.23 19.01 -1.34
N LEU A 219 -20.57 19.04 -0.18
CA LEU A 219 -21.23 18.92 1.12
C LEU A 219 -22.27 20.03 1.34
N ASP A 220 -21.93 21.27 1.00
CA ASP A 220 -22.86 22.39 1.13
C ASP A 220 -24.07 22.23 0.21
N THR A 221 -23.89 21.71 -1.01
CA THR A 221 -25.02 21.41 -1.90
C THR A 221 -25.92 20.30 -1.33
N LEU A 222 -25.32 19.21 -0.81
CA LEU A 222 -26.09 18.08 -0.27
C LEU A 222 -26.93 18.47 0.95
N ARG A 223 -26.50 19.47 1.73
CA ARG A 223 -27.26 20.05 2.86
C ARG A 223 -28.67 20.48 2.45
N TRP A 224 -28.86 20.95 1.22
CA TRP A 224 -30.13 21.50 0.74
C TRP A 224 -31.04 20.47 0.08
N GLY A 225 -30.58 19.22 -0.07
CA GLY A 225 -31.36 18.12 -0.60
C GLY A 225 -30.60 17.26 -1.62
N THR A 226 -30.95 15.98 -1.67
CA THR A 226 -30.24 14.96 -2.46
C THR A 226 -31.01 14.48 -3.69
N SER A 227 -32.31 14.78 -3.78
CA SER A 227 -33.24 14.17 -4.75
C SER A 227 -32.84 14.36 -6.22
N GLU A 228 -32.13 15.44 -6.55
CA GLU A 228 -31.66 15.73 -7.91
C GLU A 228 -30.39 14.95 -8.30
N TYR A 229 -29.75 14.28 -7.34
CA TYR A 229 -28.45 13.63 -7.51
C TYR A 229 -28.47 12.11 -7.26
N GLU A 230 -29.54 11.55 -6.69
CA GLU A 230 -29.65 10.12 -6.32
C GLU A 230 -29.34 9.11 -7.46
N GLY A 231 -29.59 9.49 -8.72
CA GLY A 231 -29.30 8.68 -9.89
C GLY A 231 -27.83 8.62 -10.30
N ARG A 232 -26.99 9.55 -9.82
CA ARG A 232 -25.65 9.79 -10.35
C ARG A 232 -24.62 8.90 -9.66
N ARG A 233 -23.64 8.40 -10.42
CA ARG A 233 -22.58 7.56 -9.85
C ARG A 233 -21.83 8.24 -8.72
N TRP A 234 -21.44 9.51 -8.89
CA TRP A 234 -20.71 10.23 -7.86
C TRP A 234 -21.49 10.36 -6.54
N HIS A 235 -22.81 10.60 -6.61
CA HIS A 235 -23.65 10.80 -5.42
C HIS A 235 -23.69 9.56 -4.55
N ARG A 236 -23.85 8.38 -5.16
CA ARG A 236 -23.87 7.09 -4.46
C ARG A 236 -22.56 6.83 -3.73
N VAL A 237 -21.44 7.05 -4.41
CA VAL A 237 -20.09 6.82 -3.84
C VAL A 237 -19.79 7.85 -2.75
N PHE A 238 -20.13 9.12 -2.96
CA PHE A 238 -19.88 10.20 -2.01
C PHE A 238 -20.70 10.02 -0.72
N THR A 239 -21.99 9.67 -0.85
CA THR A 239 -22.88 9.41 0.29
C THR A 239 -22.41 8.19 1.09
N ALA A 240 -22.10 7.08 0.42
CA ALA A 240 -21.57 5.89 1.08
C ALA A 240 -20.28 6.18 1.88
N LYS A 241 -19.43 7.11 1.37
CA LYS A 241 -18.23 7.55 2.08
C LYS A 241 -18.57 8.40 3.30
N CYS A 242 -19.55 9.31 3.20
CA CYS A 242 -20.04 10.09 4.33
C CYS A 242 -20.59 9.16 5.42
N ASP A 243 -21.41 8.18 5.06
CA ASP A 243 -21.98 7.19 5.99
C ASP A 243 -20.88 6.41 6.71
N HIS A 244 -19.87 5.93 5.98
CA HIS A 244 -18.74 5.21 6.55
C HIS A 244 -17.92 6.04 7.55
N LEU A 245 -17.80 7.36 7.31
CA LEU A 245 -17.08 8.29 8.19
C LEU A 245 -17.95 8.88 9.31
N GLY A 246 -19.25 8.54 9.33
CA GLY A 246 -20.23 9.10 10.26
C GLY A 246 -20.46 10.60 10.05
N ILE A 247 -20.43 11.06 8.79
CA ILE A 247 -20.67 12.46 8.41
C ILE A 247 -22.16 12.61 8.09
N ASP A 248 -22.83 13.54 8.78
CA ASP A 248 -24.20 13.92 8.50
C ASP A 248 -24.26 14.87 7.30
N THR A 249 -24.77 14.40 6.16
CA THR A 249 -24.89 15.19 4.93
C THR A 249 -25.95 16.27 5.01
N THR A 250 -26.88 16.21 5.97
CA THR A 250 -27.92 17.23 6.18
C THR A 250 -27.44 18.37 7.08
N ASN A 251 -26.39 18.15 7.88
CA ASN A 251 -25.78 19.17 8.71
C ASN A 251 -24.25 18.98 8.85
N PRO A 252 -23.49 19.03 7.73
CA PRO A 252 -22.05 18.79 7.77
C PRO A 252 -21.30 20.00 8.34
N ASP A 253 -20.21 19.74 9.07
CA ASP A 253 -19.16 20.72 9.29
C ASP A 253 -18.28 20.74 8.04
N LEU A 254 -18.56 21.67 7.12
CA LEU A 254 -17.89 21.76 5.83
C LEU A 254 -16.37 21.77 5.95
N TRP A 255 -15.82 22.41 6.97
CA TRP A 255 -14.38 22.54 7.15
C TRP A 255 -13.75 21.23 7.60
N THR A 256 -14.32 20.63 8.64
CA THR A 256 -13.77 19.42 9.27
C THR A 256 -14.08 18.18 8.42
N ASP A 257 -15.31 18.04 7.95
CA ASP A 257 -15.77 16.85 7.22
C ASP A 257 -15.16 16.76 5.82
N ALA A 258 -14.91 17.89 5.15
CA ALA A 258 -14.18 17.88 3.87
C ALA A 258 -12.74 17.40 4.02
N GLN A 259 -12.06 17.78 5.12
CA GLN A 259 -10.73 17.27 5.42
C GLN A 259 -10.76 15.76 5.71
N ARG A 260 -11.73 15.30 6.51
CA ARG A 260 -11.91 13.87 6.81
C ARG A 260 -12.21 13.05 5.56
N LEU A 261 -13.05 13.55 4.65
CA LEU A 261 -13.33 12.91 3.36
C LEU A 261 -12.06 12.74 2.52
N LEU A 262 -11.17 13.73 2.53
CA LEU A 262 -9.88 13.69 1.85
C LEU A 262 -8.74 13.06 2.68
N LEU A 263 -9.08 12.40 3.80
CA LEU A 263 -8.16 11.82 4.80
C LEU A 263 -7.03 12.77 5.22
N ASP A 264 -7.42 13.94 5.70
CA ASP A 264 -6.53 14.97 6.21
C ASP A 264 -5.47 15.36 5.17
N PRO A 265 -5.85 16.08 4.10
CA PRO A 265 -5.06 16.27 2.88
C PRO A 265 -3.71 16.96 3.11
N PHE A 266 -3.55 17.69 4.22
CA PHE A 266 -2.28 18.29 4.61
C PHE A 266 -1.24 17.26 5.10
N SER A 267 -1.68 16.07 5.52
CA SER A 267 -0.78 14.96 5.88
C SER A 267 0.06 14.49 4.68
N ALA A 268 -0.45 14.62 3.45
CA ALA A 268 0.28 14.32 2.23
C ALA A 268 1.46 15.28 2.02
N VAL A 269 1.29 16.58 2.34
CA VAL A 269 2.38 17.58 2.26
C VAL A 269 3.55 17.20 3.18
N ARG A 270 3.27 16.68 4.38
CA ARG A 270 4.31 16.28 5.34
C ARG A 270 5.10 15.05 4.88
N LYS A 271 4.44 14.11 4.20
CA LYS A 271 5.09 12.91 3.67
C LYS A 271 6.08 13.26 2.55
N GLU A 272 5.71 14.17 1.66
CA GLU A 272 6.61 14.62 0.58
C GLU A 272 7.82 15.40 1.13
N ARG A 273 7.67 16.20 2.21
CA ARG A 273 8.82 16.88 2.83
C ARG A 273 9.89 15.93 3.37
N MET A 274 9.51 14.73 3.84
CA MET A 274 10.47 13.73 4.31
C MET A 274 11.35 13.16 3.18
N PHE A 275 10.94 13.27 1.92
CA PHE A 275 11.74 12.82 0.76
C PHE A 275 12.76 13.85 0.26
N PHE A 276 12.64 15.13 0.65
CA PHE A 276 13.56 16.20 0.21
C PHE A 276 14.59 16.62 1.28
N GLU A 277 14.38 16.23 2.54
CA GLU A 277 15.28 16.54 3.67
C GLU A 277 16.11 15.30 4.11
N GLY A 278 16.09 14.21 3.34
CA GLY A 278 16.85 12.96 3.58
C GLY A 278 17.96 12.73 2.58
#